data_AF-A0A6P6SCK9-F1
#
_entry.id   AF-A0A6P6SCK9-F1
#
_cell.length_a   1.000
_cell.length_b   1.000
_cell.length_c   1.000
_cell.angle_alpha   90.00
_cell.angle_beta   90.00
_cell.angle_gamma   90.00
#
_symmetry.space_group_name_H-M   'P 1'
#
loop_
_entity.id
_entity.type
_entity.pdbx_description
1 polymer ?
#
loop_
_entity_poly.entity_id
_entity_poly.type
_entity_poly.pdbx_seq_one_letter_code
_entity_poly.pdbx_strand_id
1 'polypeptide(L)'
;MQGIPSLVDLCVQIAVLNVRYLGNVGETEFHLLERILPHCTMDQLIHVENCTEGRDLSPVTNKLWKKFFERQFGAESAELVVARMKKRRVEFKWRELYKAKSQELEEKEKKISERLKQRYANEAAEKQKRRVQICTKVPPSSFKRSFFGAGPYNSTSNGKSSIMKKAKLEFLNSREVKNLAAVKNKAVQTSYRKPSGFSSVASSSTCKPKPVQRRF
;
A
#
# COMPACT_ATOMS: atom_id res chain seq x y z
N MET A 1 -28.37 -7.43 42.28
CA MET A 1 -27.91 -8.47 43.22
C MET A 1 -27.07 -9.46 42.42
N GLN A 2 -25.75 -9.50 42.64
CA GLN A 2 -24.91 -10.54 42.03
C GLN A 2 -25.07 -11.79 42.91
N GLY A 3 -25.78 -12.80 42.39
CA GLY A 3 -25.86 -14.12 43.01
C GLY A 3 -24.47 -14.77 43.04
N ILE A 4 -24.30 -15.72 43.96
CA ILE A 4 -23.05 -16.48 44.08
C ILE A 4 -22.78 -17.15 42.71
N PRO A 5 -21.62 -16.90 42.08
CA PRO A 5 -21.31 -17.48 40.77
C PRO A 5 -21.24 -19.00 40.88
N SER A 6 -21.81 -19.69 39.90
CA SER A 6 -21.69 -21.15 39.84
C SER A 6 -20.23 -21.55 39.62
N LEU A 7 -19.87 -22.77 40.02
CA LEU A 7 -18.53 -23.31 39.75
C LEU A 7 -18.18 -23.23 38.26
N VAL A 8 -19.16 -23.50 37.38
CA VAL A 8 -18.99 -23.42 35.93
C VAL A 8 -18.67 -22.00 35.49
N ASP A 9 -19.33 -20.99 36.06
CA ASP A 9 -19.08 -19.58 35.72
C ASP A 9 -17.68 -19.14 36.13
N LEU A 10 -17.20 -19.58 37.30
CA LEU A 10 -15.84 -19.33 37.76
C LEU A 10 -14.81 -19.99 36.82
N CYS A 11 -15.03 -21.24 36.42
CA CYS A 11 -14.15 -21.92 35.47
C CYS A 11 -14.11 -21.22 34.10
N VAL A 12 -15.27 -20.79 33.58
CA VAL A 12 -15.34 -20.01 32.33
C VAL A 12 -14.59 -18.69 32.46
N GLN A 13 -14.73 -17.97 33.57
CA GLN A 13 -14.00 -16.72 33.80
C GLN A 13 -12.49 -16.95 33.82
N ILE A 14 -12.02 -17.97 34.52
CA ILE A 14 -10.59 -18.33 34.56
C ILE A 14 -10.09 -18.71 33.17
N ALA A 15 -10.88 -19.47 32.40
CA ALA A 15 -10.54 -19.81 31.02
C ALA A 15 -10.46 -18.56 30.12
N VAL A 16 -11.38 -17.60 30.28
CA VAL A 16 -11.38 -16.32 29.57
C VAL A 16 -10.15 -15.47 29.92
N LEU A 17 -9.72 -15.47 31.18
CA LEU A 17 -8.50 -14.76 31.60
C LEU A 17 -7.22 -15.40 31.03
N ASN A 18 -7.24 -16.72 30.83
CA ASN A 18 -6.09 -17.51 30.39
C ASN A 18 -6.20 -17.97 28.94
N VAL A 19 -6.98 -17.27 28.10
CA VAL A 19 -7.21 -17.65 26.69
C VAL A 19 -5.91 -17.83 25.90
N ARG A 20 -4.85 -17.11 26.27
CA ARG A 20 -3.53 -17.22 25.62
C ARG A 20 -2.92 -18.62 25.68
N TYR A 21 -3.31 -19.42 26.66
CA TYR A 21 -2.82 -20.78 26.87
C TYR A 21 -3.80 -21.86 26.35
N LEU A 22 -4.92 -21.45 25.76
CA LEU A 22 -5.84 -22.38 25.11
C LEU A 22 -5.23 -22.87 23.81
N GLY A 23 -4.98 -24.18 23.75
CA GLY A 23 -4.54 -24.89 22.56
C GLY A 23 -5.64 -25.81 22.03
N ASN A 24 -5.49 -27.12 22.22
CA ASN A 24 -6.50 -28.11 21.86
C ASN A 24 -7.65 -28.11 22.87
N VAL A 25 -8.90 -27.96 22.38
CA VAL A 25 -10.10 -27.91 23.24
C VAL A 25 -10.85 -29.26 23.31
N GLY A 26 -10.36 -30.29 22.60
CA GLY A 26 -10.85 -31.67 22.72
C GLY A 26 -12.38 -31.80 22.67
N GLU A 27 -12.95 -32.50 23.65
CA GLU A 27 -14.39 -32.82 23.75
C GLU A 27 -15.23 -31.77 24.49
N THR A 28 -14.69 -30.60 24.80
CA THR A 28 -15.41 -29.57 25.58
C THR A 28 -16.76 -29.20 24.96
N GLU A 29 -17.80 -29.05 25.77
CA GLU A 29 -19.14 -28.74 25.29
C GLU A 29 -19.21 -27.42 24.49
N PHE A 30 -20.02 -27.41 23.42
CA PHE A 30 -20.17 -26.24 22.55
C PHE A 30 -20.70 -25.01 23.29
N HIS A 31 -21.55 -25.19 24.31
CA HIS A 31 -22.08 -24.08 25.11
C HIS A 31 -20.99 -23.37 25.94
N LEU A 32 -20.00 -24.10 26.44
CA LEU A 32 -18.85 -23.50 27.14
C LEU A 32 -17.93 -22.76 26.16
N LEU A 33 -17.69 -23.36 24.99
CA LEU A 33 -16.93 -22.76 23.90
C LEU A 33 -17.58 -21.47 23.40
N GLU A 34 -18.91 -21.42 23.26
CA GLU A 34 -19.65 -20.20 22.89
C GLU A 34 -19.47 -19.05 23.88
N ARG A 35 -19.15 -19.35 25.16
CA ARG A 35 -18.87 -18.35 26.19
C ARG A 35 -17.41 -17.92 26.22
N ILE A 36 -16.47 -18.85 25.97
CA ILE A 36 -15.03 -18.58 26.10
C ILE A 36 -14.46 -17.99 24.80
N LEU A 37 -14.76 -18.59 23.65
CA LEU A 37 -14.17 -18.24 22.35
C LEU A 37 -14.43 -16.80 21.86
N PRO A 38 -15.54 -16.12 22.19
CA PRO A 38 -15.73 -14.71 21.81
C PRO A 38 -14.68 -13.77 22.38
N HIS A 39 -14.01 -14.15 23.47
CA HIS A 39 -12.96 -13.36 24.10
C HIS A 39 -11.58 -13.60 23.50
N CYS A 40 -11.43 -14.60 22.63
CA CYS A 40 -10.19 -14.87 21.92
C CYS A 40 -9.84 -13.74 20.94
N THR A 41 -8.55 -13.50 20.77
CA THR A 41 -8.06 -12.77 19.61
C THR A 41 -8.13 -13.65 18.37
N MET A 42 -8.03 -13.03 17.20
CA MET A 42 -8.08 -13.75 15.93
C MET A 42 -6.98 -14.82 15.83
N ASP A 43 -5.76 -14.47 16.19
CA ASP A 43 -4.61 -15.38 16.10
C ASP A 43 -4.74 -16.55 17.09
N GLN A 44 -5.32 -16.30 18.26
CA GLN A 44 -5.62 -17.35 19.25
C GLN A 44 -6.69 -18.30 18.71
N LEU A 45 -7.74 -17.78 18.06
CA LEU A 45 -8.77 -18.62 17.45
C LEU A 45 -8.18 -19.50 16.32
N ILE A 46 -7.27 -18.95 15.52
CA ILE A 46 -6.54 -19.71 14.49
C ILE A 46 -5.71 -20.82 15.14
N HIS A 47 -4.99 -20.51 16.21
CA HIS A 47 -4.16 -21.47 16.94
C HIS A 47 -5.00 -22.63 17.50
N VAL A 48 -6.10 -22.30 18.19
CA VAL A 48 -7.03 -23.28 18.75
C VAL A 48 -7.59 -24.20 17.67
N GLU A 49 -8.03 -23.66 16.54
CA GLU A 49 -8.56 -24.46 15.43
C GLU A 49 -7.49 -25.32 14.74
N ASN A 50 -6.23 -24.89 14.71
CA ASN A 50 -5.15 -25.70 14.15
C ASN A 50 -4.70 -26.81 15.11
N CYS A 51 -4.76 -26.57 16.42
CA CYS A 51 -4.37 -27.54 17.44
C CYS A 51 -5.48 -28.56 17.78
N THR A 52 -6.75 -28.22 17.50
CA THR A 52 -7.88 -29.12 17.71
C THR A 52 -8.02 -30.02 16.49
N GLU A 53 -7.23 -31.10 16.43
CA GLU A 53 -7.34 -32.11 15.37
C GLU A 53 -8.53 -33.05 15.64
N GLY A 54 -9.34 -33.32 14.61
CA GLY A 54 -10.40 -34.35 14.66
C GLY A 54 -11.79 -33.88 15.10
N ARG A 55 -12.01 -32.59 15.41
CA ARG A 55 -13.34 -32.06 15.77
C ARG A 55 -13.73 -30.82 14.98
N ASP A 56 -14.94 -30.82 14.43
CA ASP A 56 -15.51 -29.67 13.75
C ASP A 56 -16.04 -28.61 14.74
N LEU A 57 -15.23 -27.57 14.98
CA LEU A 57 -15.63 -26.39 15.75
C LEU A 57 -16.48 -25.38 14.94
N SER A 58 -16.71 -25.68 13.65
CA SER A 58 -17.42 -24.84 12.67
C SER A 58 -18.73 -24.19 13.19
N PRO A 59 -19.62 -24.89 13.93
CA PRO A 59 -20.89 -24.28 14.36
C PRO A 59 -20.72 -23.04 15.24
N VAL A 60 -19.68 -23.06 16.08
CA VAL A 60 -19.36 -21.97 17.02
C VAL A 60 -18.42 -20.98 16.36
N THR A 61 -17.35 -21.47 15.73
CA THR A 61 -16.28 -20.60 15.22
C THR A 61 -16.71 -19.84 13.98
N ASN A 62 -17.57 -20.39 13.11
CA ASN A 62 -17.97 -19.73 11.87
C ASN A 62 -18.71 -18.41 12.14
N LYS A 63 -19.50 -18.33 13.22
CA LYS A 63 -20.14 -17.09 13.69
C LYS A 63 -19.10 -16.07 14.17
N LEU A 64 -18.06 -16.52 14.86
CA LEU A 64 -16.96 -15.67 15.34
C LEU A 64 -16.12 -15.14 14.18
N TRP A 65 -15.78 -16.01 13.22
CA TRP A 65 -15.06 -15.65 12.00
C TRP A 65 -15.78 -14.56 11.21
N LYS A 66 -17.10 -14.61 11.12
CA LYS A 66 -17.90 -13.52 10.51
C LYS A 66 -17.70 -12.19 11.25
N LYS A 67 -17.79 -12.19 12.59
CA LYS A 67 -17.58 -10.98 13.42
C LYS A 67 -16.16 -10.43 13.27
N PHE A 68 -15.14 -11.30 13.22
CA PHE A 68 -13.76 -10.87 12.99
C PHE A 68 -13.56 -10.29 11.60
N PHE A 69 -14.19 -10.88 10.58
CA PHE A 69 -14.14 -10.36 9.22
C PHE A 69 -14.77 -8.97 9.13
N GLU A 70 -15.93 -8.77 9.73
CA GLU A 70 -16.60 -7.46 9.82
C GLU A 70 -15.73 -6.43 10.55
N ARG A 71 -15.05 -6.83 11.64
CA ARG A 71 -14.16 -5.94 12.40
C ARG A 71 -12.90 -5.54 11.61
N GLN A 72 -12.30 -6.46 10.88
CA GLN A 72 -11.04 -6.22 10.15
C GLN A 72 -11.25 -5.51 8.82
N PHE A 73 -12.30 -5.89 8.07
CA PHE A 73 -12.50 -5.42 6.71
C PHE A 73 -13.74 -4.52 6.53
N GLY A 74 -14.52 -4.33 7.58
CA GLY A 74 -15.77 -3.57 7.56
C GLY A 74 -17.00 -4.41 7.19
N ALA A 75 -18.15 -3.96 7.68
CA ALA A 75 -19.46 -4.61 7.50
C ALA A 75 -19.87 -4.70 6.02
N GLU A 76 -19.67 -3.63 5.24
CA GLU A 76 -19.99 -3.61 3.80
C GLU A 76 -19.31 -4.75 3.05
N SER A 77 -18.04 -5.02 3.38
CA SER A 77 -17.28 -6.06 2.72
C SER A 77 -17.78 -7.46 3.07
N ALA A 78 -18.29 -7.66 4.29
CA ALA A 78 -18.90 -8.91 4.73
C ALA A 78 -20.24 -9.13 4.03
N GLU A 79 -21.06 -8.09 3.93
CA GLU A 79 -22.33 -8.11 3.21
C GLU A 79 -22.15 -8.44 1.72
N LEU A 80 -21.14 -7.85 1.08
CA LEU A 80 -20.79 -8.19 -0.31
C LEU A 80 -20.41 -9.66 -0.47
N VAL A 81 -19.69 -10.24 0.48
CA VAL A 81 -19.33 -11.66 0.46
C VAL A 81 -20.57 -12.53 0.64
N VAL A 82 -21.47 -12.21 1.57
CA VAL A 82 -22.76 -12.90 1.75
C VAL A 82 -23.63 -12.80 0.49
N ALA A 83 -23.72 -11.61 -0.10
CA ALA A 83 -24.48 -11.40 -1.34
C ALA A 83 -23.92 -12.23 -2.50
N ARG A 84 -22.58 -12.31 -2.63
CA ARG A 84 -21.91 -13.15 -3.63
C ARG A 84 -22.17 -14.64 -3.42
N MET A 85 -22.15 -15.11 -2.17
CA MET A 85 -22.50 -16.48 -1.83
C MET A 85 -23.94 -16.81 -2.21
N LYS A 86 -24.90 -15.98 -1.79
CA LYS A 86 -26.31 -16.15 -2.11
C LYS A 86 -26.56 -16.19 -3.62
N LYS A 87 -25.88 -15.31 -4.37
CA LYS A 87 -25.98 -15.28 -5.84
C LYS A 87 -25.45 -16.56 -6.50
N ARG A 88 -24.36 -17.12 -5.98
CA ARG A 88 -23.73 -18.35 -6.51
C ARG A 88 -24.31 -19.63 -5.93
N ARG A 89 -25.17 -19.53 -4.90
CA ARG A 89 -25.70 -20.66 -4.11
C ARG A 89 -24.61 -21.56 -3.54
N VAL A 90 -23.51 -20.96 -3.06
CA VAL A 90 -22.41 -21.70 -2.41
C VAL A 90 -22.19 -21.15 -1.02
N GLU A 91 -21.99 -22.06 -0.07
CA GLU A 91 -21.61 -21.73 1.30
C GLU A 91 -20.13 -22.04 1.49
N PHE A 92 -19.38 -21.05 1.97
CA PHE A 92 -17.97 -21.22 2.33
C PHE A 92 -17.78 -20.92 3.82
N LYS A 93 -16.77 -21.55 4.42
CA LYS A 93 -16.37 -21.25 5.79
C LYS A 93 -15.79 -19.83 5.84
N TRP A 94 -16.23 -19.01 6.80
CA TRP A 94 -15.73 -17.64 6.97
C TRP A 94 -14.23 -17.59 7.21
N ARG A 95 -13.65 -18.63 7.83
CA ARG A 95 -12.21 -18.83 7.97
C ARG A 95 -11.47 -18.80 6.63
N GLU A 96 -11.95 -19.53 5.63
CA GLU A 96 -11.30 -19.65 4.32
C GLU A 96 -11.34 -18.33 3.57
N LEU A 97 -12.48 -17.64 3.63
CA LEU A 97 -12.66 -16.32 3.04
C LEU A 97 -11.73 -15.29 3.68
N TYR A 98 -11.61 -15.35 5.01
CA TYR A 98 -10.68 -14.49 5.73
C TYR A 98 -9.25 -14.76 5.28
N LYS A 99 -8.83 -16.03 5.22
CA LYS A 99 -7.49 -16.41 4.78
C LYS A 99 -7.20 -15.91 3.35
N ALA A 100 -8.12 -16.15 2.42
CA ALA A 100 -7.97 -15.71 1.03
C ALA A 100 -7.86 -14.18 0.92
N LYS A 101 -8.70 -13.44 1.64
CA LYS A 101 -8.68 -11.98 1.62
C LYS A 101 -7.43 -11.39 2.27
N SER A 102 -6.97 -11.97 3.39
CA SER A 102 -5.73 -11.57 4.05
C SER A 102 -4.52 -11.80 3.15
N GLN A 103 -4.46 -12.92 2.44
CA GLN A 103 -3.43 -13.19 1.43
C GLN A 103 -3.46 -12.17 0.28
N GLU A 104 -4.66 -11.80 -0.21
CA GLU A 104 -4.80 -10.78 -1.24
C GLU A 104 -4.25 -9.41 -0.80
N LEU A 105 -4.46 -9.03 0.47
CA LEU A 105 -3.89 -7.81 1.03
C LEU A 105 -2.37 -7.89 1.15
N GLU A 106 -1.85 -8.98 1.71
CA GLU A 106 -0.41 -9.18 1.87
C GLU A 106 0.32 -9.14 0.51
N GLU A 107 -0.27 -9.72 -0.54
CA GLU A 107 0.27 -9.63 -1.89
C GLU A 107 0.27 -8.19 -2.44
N LYS A 108 -0.79 -7.43 -2.20
CA LYS A 108 -0.86 -6.02 -2.62
C LYS A 108 0.22 -5.19 -1.91
N GLU A 109 0.39 -5.41 -0.61
CA GLU A 109 1.45 -4.77 0.17
C GLU A 109 2.84 -5.14 -0.33
N LYS A 110 3.09 -6.44 -0.58
CA LYS A 110 4.35 -6.91 -1.19
C LYS A 110 4.62 -6.24 -2.53
N LYS A 111 3.65 -6.21 -3.43
CA LYS A 111 3.76 -5.53 -4.74
C LYS A 111 4.07 -4.04 -4.60
N ILE A 112 3.46 -3.34 -3.64
CA ILE A 112 3.75 -1.93 -3.37
C ILE A 112 5.17 -1.77 -2.82
N SER A 113 5.57 -2.63 -1.88
CA SER A 113 6.90 -2.63 -1.27
C SER A 113 8.00 -2.88 -2.30
N GLU A 114 7.79 -3.81 -3.24
CA GLU A 114 8.71 -4.13 -4.33
C GLU A 114 8.82 -2.96 -5.30
N ARG A 115 7.68 -2.38 -5.70
CA ARG A 115 7.66 -1.16 -6.55
C ARG A 115 8.44 -0.02 -5.90
N LEU A 116 8.32 0.14 -4.59
CA LEU A 116 9.06 1.16 -3.84
C LEU A 116 10.57 0.87 -3.84
N LYS A 117 10.97 -0.36 -3.52
CA LYS A 117 12.37 -0.81 -3.56
C LYS A 117 12.99 -0.60 -4.95
N GLN A 118 12.27 -0.96 -6.01
CA GLN A 118 12.72 -0.75 -7.39
C GLN A 118 12.96 0.73 -7.70
N ARG A 119 12.09 1.64 -7.25
CA ARG A 119 12.29 3.08 -7.45
C ARG A 119 13.55 3.59 -6.76
N TYR A 120 13.79 3.17 -5.52
CA TYR A 120 15.01 3.55 -4.79
C TYR A 120 16.27 2.98 -5.43
N ALA A 121 16.25 1.71 -5.85
CA ALA A 121 17.37 1.08 -6.55
C ALA A 121 17.70 1.82 -7.86
N ASN A 122 16.69 2.17 -8.65
CA ASN A 122 16.87 2.95 -9.87
C ASN A 122 17.47 4.33 -9.59
N GLU A 123 16.99 5.02 -8.56
CA GLU A 123 17.54 6.33 -8.18
C GLU A 123 18.99 6.23 -7.68
N ALA A 124 19.32 5.20 -6.89
CA ALA A 124 20.69 4.94 -6.44
C ALA A 124 21.63 4.65 -7.62
N ALA A 125 21.19 3.86 -8.59
CA ALA A 125 21.93 3.59 -9.82
C ALA A 125 22.15 4.87 -10.65
N GLU A 126 21.13 5.72 -10.78
CA GLU A 126 21.27 7.03 -11.45
C GLU A 126 22.25 7.96 -10.72
N LYS A 127 22.24 7.98 -9.38
CA LYS A 127 23.23 8.71 -8.59
C LYS A 127 24.65 8.16 -8.79
N GLN A 128 24.79 6.83 -8.86
CA GLN A 128 26.07 6.19 -9.10
C GLN A 128 26.61 6.47 -10.51
N LYS A 129 25.75 6.51 -11.54
CA LYS A 129 26.12 6.91 -12.90
C LYS A 129 26.61 8.36 -12.98
N ARG A 130 26.02 9.25 -12.19
CA ARG A 130 26.43 10.67 -12.12
C ARG A 130 27.68 10.90 -11.28
N ARG A 131 28.09 9.93 -10.47
CA ARG A 131 29.29 10.04 -9.63
C ARG A 131 30.52 10.13 -10.53
N VAL A 132 31.41 11.08 -10.22
CA VAL A 132 32.69 11.23 -10.93
C VAL A 132 33.50 9.95 -10.75
N GLN A 133 33.81 9.29 -11.87
CA GLN A 133 34.72 8.14 -11.90
C GLN A 133 36.13 8.63 -12.23
N ILE A 134 37.10 8.19 -11.43
CA ILE A 134 38.52 8.46 -11.72
C ILE A 134 38.92 7.53 -12.88
N CYS A 135 39.15 8.10 -14.06
CA CYS A 135 39.70 7.35 -15.19
C CYS A 135 41.15 6.94 -14.87
N THR A 136 41.37 5.66 -14.58
CA THR A 136 42.72 5.10 -14.42
C THR A 136 43.40 4.80 -15.75
N LYS A 137 42.64 4.84 -16.86
CA LYS A 137 43.21 4.75 -18.20
C LYS A 137 43.91 6.06 -18.52
N VAL A 138 45.24 5.99 -18.63
CA VAL A 138 46.04 7.04 -19.27
C VAL A 138 45.43 7.27 -20.66
N PRO A 139 44.99 8.50 -20.99
CA PRO A 139 44.43 8.77 -22.30
C PRO A 139 45.46 8.36 -23.37
N PRO A 140 45.04 7.74 -24.49
CA PRO A 140 45.96 7.28 -25.51
C PRO A 140 46.88 8.43 -25.94
N SER A 141 48.18 8.23 -25.79
CA SER A 141 49.23 9.26 -25.94
C SER A 141 49.42 9.75 -27.38
N SER A 142 48.64 9.24 -28.34
CA SER A 142 48.84 9.48 -29.78
C SER A 142 47.97 10.58 -30.38
N PHE A 143 47.03 11.19 -29.66
CA PHE A 143 46.35 12.38 -30.18
C PHE A 143 47.09 13.65 -29.78
N LYS A 144 48.02 14.07 -30.66
CA LYS A 144 48.54 15.43 -30.71
C LYS A 144 47.36 16.38 -30.91
N ARG A 145 46.76 16.84 -29.82
CA ARG A 145 45.78 17.93 -29.83
C ARG A 145 46.54 19.19 -30.17
N SER A 146 46.54 19.57 -31.46
CA SER A 146 47.08 20.86 -31.91
C SER A 146 46.35 21.99 -31.16
N PHE A 147 47.08 22.67 -30.29
CA PHE A 147 46.61 23.81 -29.52
C PHE A 147 46.71 25.12 -30.32
N PHE A 148 47.34 25.12 -31.50
CA PHE A 148 47.43 26.27 -32.40
C PHE A 148 47.57 25.76 -33.84
N GLY A 149 46.61 26.06 -34.72
CA GLY A 149 46.74 25.71 -36.14
C GLY A 149 45.46 25.91 -36.92
N ALA A 150 45.34 27.07 -37.55
CA ALA A 150 44.43 27.32 -38.65
C ALA A 150 44.79 26.43 -39.86
N GLY A 151 43.79 25.88 -40.55
CA GLY A 151 43.93 25.19 -41.83
C GLY A 151 42.60 24.58 -42.30
N PRO A 152 42.26 24.62 -43.61
CA PRO A 152 40.91 24.84 -44.10
C PRO A 152 40.15 23.53 -44.48
N TYR A 153 38.87 23.70 -44.81
CA TYR A 153 37.93 22.74 -45.42
C TYR A 153 37.50 21.48 -44.61
N ASN A 154 36.43 21.63 -43.82
CA ASN A 154 35.16 20.92 -44.06
C ASN A 154 34.19 21.30 -42.94
N SER A 155 33.42 22.34 -43.23
CA SER A 155 32.28 22.78 -42.45
C SER A 155 31.10 21.86 -42.74
N THR A 156 31.01 20.74 -42.04
CA THR A 156 29.73 20.09 -41.75
C THR A 156 29.43 20.29 -40.27
N SER A 157 28.67 21.35 -40.06
CA SER A 157 27.83 21.64 -38.90
C SER A 157 27.49 20.41 -38.03
N ASN A 158 28.13 20.32 -36.87
CA ASN A 158 27.38 20.25 -35.62
C ASN A 158 28.21 20.84 -34.48
N GLY A 159 28.04 22.15 -34.35
CA GLY A 159 28.77 23.01 -33.45
C GLY A 159 28.65 22.58 -31.99
N LYS A 160 29.79 22.68 -31.31
CA LYS A 160 29.93 22.81 -29.87
C LYS A 160 28.67 23.44 -29.26
N SER A 161 27.85 22.66 -28.57
CA SER A 161 26.69 23.20 -27.87
C SER A 161 27.21 24.12 -26.76
N SER A 162 27.01 25.43 -26.92
CA SER A 162 27.29 26.42 -25.86
C SER A 162 26.69 25.91 -24.55
N ILE A 163 27.40 26.09 -23.43
CA ILE A 163 26.94 25.66 -22.10
C ILE A 163 25.50 26.11 -21.82
N MET A 164 25.12 27.26 -22.36
CA MET A 164 23.76 27.81 -22.35
C MET A 164 22.73 26.92 -23.08
N LYS A 165 23.09 26.39 -24.26
CA LYS A 165 22.23 25.47 -25.03
C LYS A 165 22.06 24.14 -24.30
N LYS A 166 23.12 23.62 -23.69
CA LYS A 166 23.07 22.39 -22.88
C LYS A 166 22.22 22.58 -21.62
N ALA A 167 22.40 23.69 -20.90
CA ALA A 167 21.60 24.03 -19.73
C ALA A 167 20.11 24.19 -20.06
N LYS A 168 19.77 24.86 -21.18
CA LYS A 168 18.38 24.95 -21.65
C LYS A 168 17.78 23.58 -21.95
N LEU A 169 18.52 22.68 -22.59
CA LEU A 169 18.04 21.33 -22.90
C LEU A 169 17.85 20.47 -21.65
N GLU A 170 18.78 20.52 -20.70
CA GLU A 170 18.67 19.84 -19.39
C GLU A 170 17.47 20.36 -18.59
N PHE A 171 17.27 21.69 -18.57
CA PHE A 171 16.11 22.29 -17.91
C PHE A 171 14.79 21.80 -18.52
N LEU A 172 14.68 21.78 -19.86
CA LEU A 172 13.49 21.25 -20.55
C LEU A 172 13.28 19.74 -20.27
N ASN A 173 14.35 18.98 -20.07
CA ASN A 173 14.30 17.56 -19.74
C ASN A 173 14.13 17.26 -18.24
N SER A 174 14.19 18.29 -17.38
CA SER A 174 14.11 18.15 -15.93
C SER A 174 12.76 17.59 -15.48
N ARG A 175 12.76 16.99 -14.29
CA ARG A 175 11.56 16.40 -13.69
C ARG A 175 10.51 17.46 -13.35
N GLU A 176 10.94 18.66 -12.98
CA GLU A 176 10.07 19.79 -12.64
C GLU A 176 9.29 20.27 -13.86
N VAL A 177 9.96 20.48 -15.00
CA VAL A 177 9.30 20.89 -16.25
C VAL A 177 8.34 19.82 -16.76
N LYS A 178 8.73 18.53 -16.68
CA LYS A 178 7.85 17.41 -17.04
C LYS A 178 6.62 17.31 -16.12
N ASN A 179 6.79 17.56 -14.83
CA ASN A 179 5.67 17.60 -13.87
C ASN A 179 4.73 18.78 -14.14
N LEU A 180 5.26 19.97 -14.42
CA LEU A 180 4.46 21.15 -14.79
C LEU A 180 3.66 20.92 -16.07
N ALA A 181 4.28 20.31 -17.10
CA ALA A 181 3.58 19.94 -18.34
C ALA A 181 2.47 18.91 -18.08
N ALA A 182 2.72 17.90 -17.23
CA ALA A 182 1.72 16.91 -16.84
C ALA A 182 0.53 17.53 -16.07
N VAL A 183 0.79 18.50 -15.18
CA VAL A 183 -0.25 19.24 -14.46
C VAL A 183 -1.07 20.11 -15.43
N LYS A 184 -0.41 20.81 -16.36
CA LYS A 184 -1.09 21.63 -17.38
C LYS A 184 -1.98 20.78 -18.28
N ASN A 185 -1.52 19.60 -18.71
CA ASN A 185 -2.30 18.66 -19.50
C ASN A 185 -3.50 18.09 -18.72
N LYS A 186 -3.36 17.84 -17.41
CA LYS A 186 -4.50 17.45 -16.56
C LYS A 186 -5.53 18.57 -16.43
N ALA A 187 -5.10 19.82 -16.24
CA ALA A 187 -6.01 20.98 -16.15
C ALA A 187 -6.79 21.21 -17.47
N VAL A 188 -6.10 21.04 -18.59
CA VAL A 188 -6.65 21.00 -19.95
C VAL A 188 -7.73 19.91 -20.04
N GLN A 189 -7.45 18.67 -19.65
CA GLN A 189 -8.43 17.57 -19.64
C GLN A 189 -9.63 17.81 -18.69
N THR A 190 -9.44 18.53 -17.58
CA THR A 190 -10.54 18.95 -16.70
C THR A 190 -11.46 19.99 -17.36
N SER A 191 -10.92 20.86 -18.22
CA SER A 191 -11.70 21.89 -18.92
C SER A 191 -12.62 21.35 -20.02
N TYR A 192 -12.43 20.11 -20.48
CA TYR A 192 -13.25 19.49 -21.53
C TYR A 192 -14.34 18.56 -21.00
N ARG A 193 -14.38 18.32 -19.68
CA ARG A 193 -15.48 17.60 -19.04
C ARG A 193 -16.57 18.60 -18.68
N LYS A 194 -17.50 18.84 -19.61
CA LYS A 194 -18.80 19.47 -19.31
C LYS A 194 -19.44 18.75 -18.11
N PRO A 195 -19.83 19.47 -17.03
CA PRO A 195 -20.65 18.89 -15.99
C PRO A 195 -22.11 18.88 -16.49
N SER A 196 -22.65 17.69 -16.73
CA SER A 196 -24.10 17.50 -16.84
C SER A 196 -24.70 17.49 -15.43
N GLY A 197 -25.42 18.57 -15.10
CA GLY A 197 -26.53 18.65 -14.12
C GLY A 197 -26.26 18.24 -12.66
N PHE A 198 -26.30 19.20 -11.73
CA PHE A 198 -27.42 19.41 -10.79
C PHE A 198 -27.09 20.44 -9.69
N SER A 199 -28.07 21.32 -9.46
CA SER A 199 -28.41 22.20 -8.32
C SER A 199 -27.36 22.65 -7.27
N SER A 200 -27.23 23.99 -7.19
CA SER A 200 -27.20 24.87 -6.00
C SER A 200 -26.84 24.28 -4.62
N VAL A 201 -25.84 24.88 -3.95
CA VAL A 201 -26.01 25.75 -2.76
C VAL A 201 -24.71 26.54 -2.56
N ALA A 202 -24.83 27.84 -2.34
CA ALA A 202 -23.74 28.76 -2.04
C ALA A 202 -23.21 28.56 -0.61
N SER A 203 -21.89 28.67 -0.43
CA SER A 203 -21.28 29.12 0.83
C SER A 203 -19.91 29.71 0.51
N SER A 204 -19.85 31.03 0.58
CA SER A 204 -18.65 31.85 0.42
C SER A 204 -17.73 31.72 1.62
N SER A 205 -16.47 31.35 1.42
CA SER A 205 -15.39 31.60 2.38
C SER A 205 -14.17 32.15 1.65
N THR A 206 -14.00 33.47 1.70
CA THR A 206 -12.91 34.22 1.10
C THR A 206 -11.65 34.07 1.97
N CYS A 207 -10.64 33.33 1.51
CA CYS A 207 -9.29 33.36 2.09
C CYS A 207 -8.32 33.97 1.07
N LYS A 208 -7.91 35.22 1.30
CA LYS A 208 -6.86 35.90 0.53
C LYS A 208 -5.48 35.41 0.99
N PRO A 209 -4.53 35.06 0.10
CA PRO A 209 -3.16 34.78 0.49
C PRO A 209 -2.36 36.08 0.69
N LYS A 210 -1.55 36.13 1.77
CA LYS A 210 -0.64 37.24 2.10
C LYS A 210 0.58 37.27 1.17
N PRO A 211 1.14 38.45 0.82
CA PRO A 211 2.35 38.56 0.02
C PRO A 211 3.62 38.27 0.83
N VAL A 212 4.56 37.58 0.19
CA VAL A 212 5.89 37.23 0.70
C VAL A 212 6.82 38.44 0.59
N GLN A 213 7.35 38.93 1.73
CA GLN A 213 8.43 39.92 1.73
C GLN A 213 9.79 39.23 1.51
N ARG A 214 10.56 39.74 0.54
CA ARG A 214 11.98 39.43 0.35
C ARG A 214 12.80 40.31 1.30
N ARG A 215 13.64 39.71 2.14
CA ARG A 215 14.74 40.42 2.82
C ARG A 215 15.94 40.48 1.88
N PHE A 216 16.53 41.68 1.78
CA PHE A 216 17.92 41.88 1.40
C PHE A 216 18.83 41.48 2.56
#